data_AF-A0A8X6WWL2-F1
#
_entry.id   AF-A0A8X6WWL2-F1
#
_cell.length_a   1.000
_cell.length_b   1.000
_cell.length_c   1.000
_cell.angle_alpha   90.00
_cell.angle_beta   90.00
_cell.angle_gamma   90.00
#
_symmetry.space_group_name_H-M   'P 1'
#
loop_
_entity.id
_entity.type
_entity.pdbx_description
1 polymer ?
#
loop_
_entity_poly.entity_id
_entity_poly.type
_entity_poly.pdbx_seq_one_letter_code
_entity_poly.pdbx_strand_id
1 'polypeptide(L)'
;MQALSIETYLPCLEAHNTVSEKMKELSKLSSLKNHEKSRRKLICQYIHKLLLPYFPDCIIKVFGSSVNGLGTEKCDLDLMFSPYPDFKYEDISVDKDEPLPSRYDVRRYSILRERLKRMSREKQLCFILRVLRSDKGHVTFAAFIPARCPIVKFNIIFMHDEVSCDLSFDHRLALYNTKLLRFLVSIDPRVQPLMITLRFWAKYLNLISIGRLSSYCFTLLVIFFLQNIENPILPSVNFLMKDTKSVIVDGREVGFTCDLSKVPKTKNNKREDELLEEFFSFYWSFNFLRDVICIRTGKAQPIKDFIESNDEIEQKFLIRDICVQDPFDVSFNVGSSIKLHGIPLLKPSMYVANLILRKNLCNETDDVFKLLFDEAFYKTTIENFMSFSDMQSWESLVIHPDYDILAILGTDDKSLSLWYERSSDAILNILNYIFFFNCEVINKNFCDENPNEESNFTKKPSLLLSIQCAADIRIWKHRNAKIDVPMEFYDKSFDNIILRKENALSHFTLKSFPLCRYYEPIFWFSCDIYKSNIPQFPFLLITFMPLTISVEFTSAVKALKKSIPNIVRNILKN
;
A
#
# COMPACT_ATOMS: atom_id res chain seq x y z
N MET A 1 -12.96 1.53 16.10
CA MET A 1 -11.87 2.51 16.19
C MET A 1 -12.43 3.86 15.80
N GLN A 2 -12.70 4.75 16.76
CA GLN A 2 -13.00 6.14 16.43
C GLN A 2 -11.71 6.76 15.88
N ALA A 3 -11.75 7.21 14.63
CA ALA A 3 -10.62 7.87 14.00
C ALA A 3 -10.18 9.10 14.81
N LEU A 4 -8.89 9.42 14.74
CA LEU A 4 -8.43 10.75 15.09
C LEU A 4 -9.14 11.73 14.15
N SER A 5 -10.12 12.45 14.69
CA SER A 5 -10.90 13.44 13.98
C SER A 5 -10.14 14.75 14.04
N ILE A 6 -9.64 15.19 12.88
CA ILE A 6 -8.99 16.49 12.74
C ILE A 6 -9.94 17.64 13.11
N GLU A 7 -11.25 17.41 12.94
CA GLU A 7 -12.34 18.34 13.26
C GLU A 7 -12.32 18.77 14.74
N THR A 8 -11.83 17.92 15.64
CA THR A 8 -11.68 18.26 17.06
C THR A 8 -10.64 19.36 17.29
N TYR A 9 -9.66 19.48 16.41
CA TYR A 9 -8.55 20.43 16.53
C TYR A 9 -8.75 21.69 15.69
N LEU A 10 -9.50 21.62 14.58
CA LEU A 10 -9.69 22.74 13.64
C LEU A 10 -10.03 24.08 14.32
N PRO A 11 -10.95 24.17 15.31
CA PRO A 11 -11.26 25.45 15.96
C PRO A 11 -10.06 26.10 16.66
N CYS A 12 -9.16 25.29 17.25
CA CYS A 12 -7.95 25.80 17.89
C CYS A 12 -6.91 26.26 16.87
N LEU A 13 -6.92 25.68 15.66
CA LEU A 13 -5.98 26.00 14.59
C LEU A 13 -6.35 27.29 13.84
N GLU A 14 -7.61 27.74 13.91
CA GLU A 14 -8.06 29.00 13.31
C GLU A 14 -7.38 30.24 13.87
N ALA A 15 -6.86 30.17 15.10
CA ALA A 15 -6.12 31.26 15.73
C ALA A 15 -4.74 31.52 15.09
N HIS A 16 -4.29 30.66 14.18
CA HIS A 16 -2.99 30.75 13.52
C HIS A 16 -3.12 31.14 12.04
N ASN A 17 -2.24 32.02 11.57
CA ASN A 17 -2.34 32.59 10.22
C ASN A 17 -1.61 31.76 9.16
N THR A 18 -0.60 31.00 9.55
CA THR A 18 0.22 30.22 8.59
C THR A 18 0.00 28.72 8.73
N VAL A 19 0.14 27.99 7.62
CA VAL A 19 0.11 26.51 7.59
C VAL A 19 1.15 25.94 8.56
N SER A 20 2.37 26.48 8.57
CA SER A 20 3.44 26.05 9.47
C SER A 20 3.08 26.18 10.96
N GLU A 21 2.43 27.28 11.38
CA GLU A 21 1.96 27.44 12.76
C GLU A 21 0.86 26.44 13.10
N LYS A 22 -0.10 26.21 12.19
CA LYS A 22 -1.17 25.22 12.36
C LYS A 22 -0.61 23.81 12.50
N MET A 23 0.42 23.44 11.73
CA MET A 23 1.10 22.15 11.84
C MET A 23 1.77 21.97 13.22
N LYS A 24 2.45 23.01 13.71
CA LYS A 24 3.09 23.00 15.03
C LYS A 24 2.07 22.85 16.14
N GLU A 25 0.99 23.62 16.09
CA GLU A 25 -0.06 23.56 17.10
C GLU A 25 -0.82 22.23 17.04
N LEU A 26 -1.13 21.70 15.85
CA LEU A 26 -1.71 20.37 15.69
C LEU A 26 -0.82 19.29 16.31
N SER A 27 0.48 19.34 16.05
CA SER A 27 1.46 18.42 16.66
C SER A 27 1.43 18.49 18.19
N LYS A 28 1.43 19.70 18.73
CA LYS A 28 1.42 19.95 20.17
C LYS A 28 0.12 19.49 20.84
N LEU A 29 -1.03 19.80 20.25
CA LEU A 29 -2.36 19.48 20.80
C LEU A 29 -2.68 17.99 20.74
N SER A 30 -2.26 17.31 19.67
CA SER A 30 -2.56 15.90 19.44
C SER A 30 -1.57 14.93 20.10
N SER A 31 -0.36 15.40 20.44
CA SER A 31 0.68 14.58 21.07
C SER A 31 0.27 14.07 22.45
N LEU A 32 0.73 12.85 22.78
CA LEU A 32 0.50 12.25 24.11
C LEU A 32 0.98 13.16 25.25
N LYS A 33 0.05 13.49 26.14
CA LYS A 33 0.27 14.29 27.34
C LYS A 33 0.93 13.45 28.45
N ASN A 34 1.50 14.13 29.45
CA ASN A 34 2.26 13.46 30.53
C ASN A 34 1.39 12.51 31.37
N HIS A 35 0.13 12.86 31.64
CA HIS A 35 -0.78 11.99 32.38
C HIS A 35 -1.11 10.72 31.59
N GLU A 36 -1.26 10.81 30.26
CA GLU A 36 -1.52 9.65 29.40
C GLU A 36 -0.32 8.72 29.31
N LYS A 37 0.89 9.28 29.19
CA LYS A 37 2.16 8.51 29.25
C LYS A 37 2.28 7.78 30.60
N SER A 38 1.91 8.45 31.69
CA SER A 38 1.90 7.86 33.04
C SER A 38 0.86 6.74 33.16
N ARG A 39 -0.36 6.94 32.63
CA ARG A 39 -1.40 5.91 32.56
C ARG A 39 -0.94 4.68 31.79
N ARG A 40 -0.33 4.86 30.62
CA ARG A 40 0.23 3.75 29.82
C ARG A 40 1.33 2.98 30.56
N LYS A 41 2.18 3.67 31.33
CA LYS A 41 3.19 3.04 32.20
C LYS A 41 2.54 2.22 33.32
N LEU A 42 1.48 2.74 33.95
CA LEU A 42 0.73 2.01 34.98
C LEU A 42 0.04 0.76 34.41
N ILE A 43 -0.56 0.86 33.22
CA ILE A 43 -1.13 -0.30 32.51
C ILE A 43 -0.05 -1.35 32.27
N CYS A 44 1.12 -0.97 31.75
CA CYS A 44 2.23 -1.91 31.54
C CYS A 44 2.66 -2.62 32.83
N GLN A 45 2.77 -1.88 33.95
CA GLN A 45 3.09 -2.45 35.26
C GLN A 45 1.99 -3.37 35.78
N TYR A 46 0.74 -3.02 35.54
CA TYR A 46 -0.41 -3.85 35.92
C TYR A 46 -0.41 -5.18 35.16
N ILE A 47 -0.26 -5.14 33.83
CA ILE A 47 -0.19 -6.35 33.01
C ILE A 47 1.01 -7.22 33.42
N HIS A 48 2.16 -6.61 33.73
CA HIS A 48 3.33 -7.34 34.23
C HIS A 48 3.01 -8.07 35.54
N LYS A 49 2.43 -7.38 36.53
CA LYS A 49 1.99 -7.99 37.80
C LYS A 49 0.94 -9.09 37.61
N LEU A 50 0.04 -8.92 36.64
CA LEU A 50 -1.01 -9.91 36.34
C LEU A 50 -0.41 -11.21 35.77
N LEU A 51 0.65 -11.12 34.97
CA LEU A 51 1.31 -12.26 34.33
C LEU A 51 2.41 -12.91 35.19
N LEU A 52 2.98 -12.17 36.14
CA LEU A 52 4.09 -12.63 36.99
C LEU A 52 3.86 -13.98 37.71
N PRO A 53 2.65 -14.32 38.23
CA PRO A 53 2.41 -15.61 38.87
C PRO A 53 2.52 -16.83 37.93
N TYR A 54 2.48 -16.59 36.62
CA TYR A 54 2.52 -17.63 35.59
C TYR A 54 3.85 -17.63 34.84
N PHE A 55 4.46 -16.45 34.66
CA PHE A 55 5.73 -16.24 34.00
C PHE A 55 6.64 -15.38 34.93
N PRO A 56 7.36 -16.00 35.87
CA PRO A 56 8.13 -15.28 36.89
C PRO A 56 9.22 -14.36 36.32
N ASP A 57 9.84 -14.77 35.21
CA ASP A 57 10.95 -14.05 34.58
C ASP A 57 10.50 -13.11 33.46
N CYS A 58 9.18 -12.90 33.30
CA CYS A 58 8.68 -12.19 32.14
C CYS A 58 9.04 -10.70 32.16
N ILE A 59 9.29 -10.19 30.96
CA ILE A 59 9.53 -8.78 30.69
C ILE A 59 8.42 -8.27 29.76
N ILE A 60 7.86 -7.12 30.11
CA ILE A 60 6.94 -6.38 29.26
C ILE A 60 7.56 -5.04 28.91
N LYS A 61 7.66 -4.73 27.61
CA LYS A 61 8.18 -3.45 27.12
C LYS A 61 7.15 -2.79 26.21
N VAL A 62 6.98 -1.48 26.40
CA VAL A 62 6.14 -0.65 25.52
C VAL A 62 6.92 -0.33 24.25
N PHE A 63 6.25 -0.39 23.10
CA PHE A 63 6.81 0.06 21.82
C PHE A 63 5.76 0.82 20.99
N GLY A 64 6.09 1.11 19.73
CA GLY A 64 5.16 1.70 18.78
C GLY A 64 4.83 3.17 19.08
N SER A 65 3.60 3.57 18.75
CA SER A 65 3.19 4.99 18.82
C SER A 65 3.28 5.57 20.23
N SER A 66 3.15 4.74 21.27
CA SER A 66 3.22 5.19 22.66
C SER A 66 4.57 5.79 23.05
N VAL A 67 5.66 5.44 22.37
CA VAL A 67 7.02 5.88 22.72
C VAL A 67 7.90 6.30 21.54
N ASN A 68 7.44 6.19 20.29
CA ASN A 68 8.21 6.60 19.10
C ASN A 68 8.23 8.13 18.83
N GLY A 69 7.56 8.94 19.66
CA GLY A 69 7.47 10.40 19.47
C GLY A 69 6.34 10.85 18.54
N LEU A 70 5.56 9.94 17.97
CA LEU A 70 4.43 10.22 17.07
C LEU A 70 3.09 9.73 17.64
N GLY A 71 3.03 9.51 18.95
CA GLY A 71 1.85 9.03 19.66
C GLY A 71 0.82 10.12 19.89
N THR A 72 -0.44 9.75 19.71
CA THR A 72 -1.60 10.61 20.00
C THR A 72 -2.47 10.00 21.09
N GLU A 73 -3.36 10.77 21.70
CA GLU A 73 -4.22 10.32 22.80
C GLU A 73 -4.91 8.97 22.53
N LYS A 74 -5.54 8.84 21.35
CA LYS A 74 -6.27 7.63 20.94
C LYS A 74 -5.41 6.51 20.32
N CYS A 75 -4.07 6.58 20.38
CA CYS A 75 -3.23 5.52 19.80
C CYS A 75 -3.20 4.24 20.66
N ASP A 76 -3.09 3.09 20.02
CA ASP A 76 -2.97 1.79 20.70
C ASP A 76 -1.72 1.76 21.61
N LEU A 77 -1.78 0.95 22.68
CA LEU A 77 -0.65 0.63 23.55
C LEU A 77 -0.04 -0.71 23.11
N ASP A 78 1.03 -0.63 22.33
CA ASP A 78 1.74 -1.81 21.87
C ASP A 78 2.69 -2.34 22.95
N LEU A 79 2.54 -3.62 23.31
CA LEU A 79 3.31 -4.30 24.34
C LEU A 79 4.06 -5.50 23.74
N MET A 80 5.37 -5.54 23.97
CA MET A 80 6.19 -6.73 23.71
C MET A 80 6.28 -7.52 25.01
N PHE A 81 5.81 -8.76 24.99
CA PHE A 81 5.92 -9.71 26.08
C PHE A 81 7.02 -10.73 25.76
N SER A 82 8.02 -10.80 26.65
CA SER A 82 9.08 -11.80 26.62
C SER A 82 8.95 -12.66 27.88
N PRO A 83 8.45 -13.90 27.79
CA PRO A 83 8.20 -14.72 28.98
C PRO A 83 9.48 -15.16 29.68
N TYR A 84 10.54 -15.41 28.92
CA TYR A 84 11.85 -15.85 29.41
C TYR A 84 12.94 -15.19 28.56
N PRO A 85 13.50 -14.05 29.00
CA PRO A 85 14.42 -13.22 28.21
C PRO A 85 15.67 -13.96 27.72
N ASP A 86 16.17 -14.90 28.53
CA ASP A 86 17.37 -15.69 28.27
C ASP A 86 17.10 -16.99 27.47
N PHE A 87 15.83 -17.27 27.18
CA PHE A 87 15.42 -18.48 26.49
C PHE A 87 15.26 -18.23 24.99
N LYS A 88 15.93 -19.04 24.17
CA LYS A 88 15.75 -19.02 22.71
C LYS A 88 14.62 -19.96 22.32
N TYR A 89 13.56 -19.39 21.73
CA TYR A 89 12.40 -20.13 21.20
C TYR A 89 12.63 -20.74 19.82
N GLU A 90 13.89 -21.05 19.48
CA GLU A 90 14.26 -21.74 18.25
C GLU A 90 13.81 -23.20 18.42
N ASP A 91 12.70 -23.54 17.76
CA ASP A 91 12.18 -24.90 17.55
C ASP A 91 11.67 -25.67 18.78
N ILE A 92 10.63 -25.17 19.45
CA ILE A 92 9.76 -26.04 20.27
C ILE A 92 8.50 -26.41 19.48
N SER A 93 8.54 -27.59 18.86
CA SER A 93 7.42 -28.22 18.13
C SER A 93 6.76 -29.35 18.94
N VAL A 94 6.75 -29.22 20.27
CA VAL A 94 6.17 -30.24 21.15
C VAL A 94 4.80 -29.72 21.59
N ASP A 95 3.78 -30.56 21.46
CA ASP A 95 2.37 -30.32 21.85
C ASP A 95 1.53 -29.52 20.86
N LYS A 96 1.20 -30.10 19.71
CA LYS A 96 -0.02 -29.67 18.97
C LYS A 96 -1.29 -30.10 19.73
N ASP A 97 -1.31 -31.30 20.30
CA ASP A 97 -2.56 -31.92 20.79
C ASP A 97 -2.83 -31.77 22.29
N GLU A 98 -1.87 -31.34 23.10
CA GLU A 98 -2.15 -31.19 24.54
C GLU A 98 -2.97 -29.94 24.87
N PRO A 99 -3.95 -30.04 25.81
CA PRO A 99 -4.79 -28.92 26.21
C PRO A 99 -4.01 -27.90 27.05
N LEU A 100 -4.38 -26.61 26.90
CA LEU A 100 -3.84 -25.52 27.70
C LEU A 100 -4.12 -25.74 29.19
N PRO A 101 -3.11 -25.66 30.07
CA PRO A 101 -3.29 -25.88 31.51
C PRO A 101 -4.19 -24.81 32.13
N SER A 102 -4.86 -25.14 33.23
CA SER A 102 -5.69 -24.18 33.94
C SER A 102 -4.84 -23.12 34.65
N ARG A 103 -5.40 -21.93 34.86
CA ARG A 103 -4.70 -20.85 35.60
C ARG A 103 -4.37 -21.26 37.04
N TYR A 104 -5.27 -22.01 37.67
CA TYR A 104 -5.09 -22.47 39.05
C TYR A 104 -3.88 -23.40 39.15
N ASP A 105 -3.78 -24.36 38.23
CA ASP A 105 -2.73 -25.37 38.27
C ASP A 105 -1.35 -24.77 37.97
N VAL A 106 -1.24 -23.87 36.97
CA VAL A 106 0.03 -23.19 36.66
C VAL A 106 0.52 -22.33 37.82
N ARG A 107 -0.39 -21.71 38.59
CA ARG A 107 -0.01 -20.95 39.80
C ARG A 107 0.54 -21.86 40.89
N ARG A 108 -0.10 -23.02 41.09
CA ARG A 108 0.19 -23.93 42.21
C ARG A 108 1.39 -24.85 41.95
N TYR A 109 1.57 -25.32 40.73
CA TYR A 109 2.55 -26.37 40.41
C TYR A 109 3.63 -25.86 39.47
N SER A 110 4.88 -25.81 39.95
CA SER A 110 6.05 -25.37 39.17
C SER A 110 6.26 -26.18 37.88
N ILE A 111 5.96 -27.48 37.90
CA ILE A 111 6.04 -28.35 36.72
C ILE A 111 5.17 -27.86 35.56
N LEU A 112 4.04 -27.19 35.84
CA LEU A 112 3.16 -26.65 34.81
C LEU A 112 3.64 -25.30 34.28
N ARG A 113 4.46 -24.55 35.03
CA ARG A 113 5.21 -23.40 34.50
C ARG A 113 6.29 -23.86 33.53
N GLU A 114 7.02 -24.93 33.88
CA GLU A 114 7.99 -25.57 32.96
C GLU A 114 7.31 -26.12 31.70
N ARG A 115 6.12 -26.69 31.83
CA ARG A 115 5.31 -27.09 30.66
C ARG A 115 4.92 -25.89 29.81
N LEU A 116 4.41 -24.81 30.42
CA LEU A 116 4.03 -23.58 29.70
C LEU A 116 5.23 -22.95 28.97
N LYS A 117 6.43 -22.98 29.56
CA LYS A 117 7.68 -22.54 28.93
C LYS A 117 7.99 -23.28 27.64
N ARG A 118 7.65 -24.58 27.58
CA ARG A 118 7.84 -25.46 26.42
C ARG A 118 6.69 -25.43 25.42
N MET A 119 5.64 -24.64 25.64
CA MET A 119 4.55 -24.52 24.66
C MET A 119 4.91 -23.57 23.51
N SER A 120 4.25 -23.75 22.36
CA SER A 120 4.37 -22.81 21.23
C SER A 120 4.00 -21.37 21.62
N ARG A 121 4.49 -20.40 20.85
CA ARG A 121 4.23 -18.97 21.08
C ARG A 121 2.73 -18.68 21.08
N GLU A 122 1.98 -19.29 20.16
CA GLU A 122 0.53 -19.17 20.05
C GLU A 122 -0.18 -19.76 21.27
N LYS A 123 0.24 -20.93 21.76
CA LYS A 123 -0.34 -21.53 22.97
C LYS A 123 -0.08 -20.67 24.21
N GLN A 124 1.12 -20.11 24.34
CA GLN A 124 1.42 -19.18 25.43
C GLN A 124 0.58 -17.89 25.33
N LEU A 125 0.41 -17.32 24.14
CA LEU A 125 -0.49 -16.18 23.91
C LEU A 125 -1.96 -16.52 24.22
N CYS A 126 -2.43 -17.72 23.84
CA CYS A 126 -3.75 -18.20 24.21
C CYS A 126 -3.92 -18.39 25.74
N PHE A 127 -2.85 -18.81 26.44
CA PHE A 127 -2.85 -18.85 27.89
C PHE A 127 -2.92 -17.43 28.50
N ILE A 128 -2.15 -16.48 27.96
CA ILE A 128 -2.21 -15.06 28.37
C ILE A 128 -3.62 -14.50 28.14
N LEU A 129 -4.25 -14.79 27.00
CA LEU A 129 -5.65 -14.44 26.74
C LEU A 129 -6.59 -14.98 27.83
N ARG A 130 -6.39 -16.24 28.26
CA ARG A 130 -7.16 -16.84 29.37
C ARG A 130 -6.93 -16.10 30.69
N VAL A 131 -5.72 -15.64 30.96
CA VAL A 131 -5.40 -14.83 32.14
C VAL A 131 -6.09 -13.46 32.07
N LEU A 132 -5.96 -12.75 30.94
CA LEU A 132 -6.59 -11.43 30.75
C LEU A 132 -8.11 -11.50 30.88
N ARG A 133 -8.76 -12.48 30.26
CA ARG A 133 -10.23 -12.68 30.35
C ARG A 133 -10.74 -12.95 31.76
N SER A 134 -9.86 -13.39 32.66
CA SER A 134 -10.21 -13.64 34.06
C SER A 134 -10.21 -12.41 34.94
N ASP A 135 -9.56 -11.32 34.50
CA ASP A 135 -9.62 -10.04 35.17
C ASP A 135 -10.89 -9.28 34.76
N LYS A 136 -11.96 -9.44 35.54
CA LYS A 136 -13.23 -8.74 35.33
C LYS A 136 -13.23 -7.29 35.85
N GLY A 137 -12.17 -6.87 36.53
CA GLY A 137 -12.07 -5.53 37.12
C GLY A 137 -11.64 -4.46 36.13
N HIS A 138 -10.68 -4.78 35.26
CA HIS A 138 -10.09 -3.79 34.35
C HIS A 138 -10.17 -4.18 32.87
N VAL A 139 -10.10 -5.47 32.53
CA VAL A 139 -10.10 -5.93 31.13
C VAL A 139 -11.54 -6.08 30.62
N THR A 140 -11.92 -5.22 29.66
CA THR A 140 -13.27 -5.19 29.08
C THR A 140 -13.41 -6.08 27.85
N PHE A 141 -12.33 -6.26 27.10
CA PHE A 141 -12.28 -7.06 25.89
C PHE A 141 -10.92 -7.74 25.77
N ALA A 142 -10.88 -8.98 25.27
CA ALA A 142 -9.64 -9.65 24.89
C ALA A 142 -9.87 -10.73 23.83
N ALA A 143 -9.04 -10.73 22.78
CA ALA A 143 -9.08 -11.66 21.66
C ALA A 143 -7.68 -12.02 21.15
N PHE A 144 -7.55 -13.23 20.62
CA PHE A 144 -6.35 -13.67 19.91
C PHE A 144 -6.50 -13.35 18.41
N ILE A 145 -5.47 -12.77 17.81
CA ILE A 145 -5.44 -12.42 16.40
C ILE A 145 -4.40 -13.29 15.69
N PRO A 146 -4.84 -14.24 14.83
CA PRO A 146 -3.92 -15.04 14.03
C PRO A 146 -3.39 -14.21 12.86
N ALA A 147 -2.15 -13.76 12.96
CA ALA A 147 -1.43 -13.01 11.93
C ALA A 147 0.01 -13.52 11.81
N ARG A 148 0.80 -12.99 10.86
CA ARG A 148 2.24 -13.33 10.71
C ARG A 148 3.00 -13.19 12.03
N CYS A 149 2.69 -12.16 12.80
CA CYS A 149 3.09 -12.02 14.20
C CYS A 149 1.80 -12.11 15.05
N PRO A 150 1.48 -13.26 15.65
CA PRO A 150 0.29 -13.41 16.47
C PRO A 150 0.29 -12.45 17.66
N ILE A 151 -0.86 -11.87 17.95
CA ILE A 151 -1.03 -10.93 19.07
C ILE A 151 -2.28 -11.26 19.88
N VAL A 152 -2.28 -10.81 21.14
CA VAL A 152 -3.48 -10.70 21.96
C VAL A 152 -3.89 -9.24 21.99
N LYS A 153 -5.02 -8.91 21.36
CA LYS A 153 -5.63 -7.59 21.40
C LYS A 153 -6.61 -7.52 22.57
N PHE A 154 -6.52 -6.48 23.39
CA PHE A 154 -7.39 -6.30 24.54
C PHE A 154 -7.65 -4.82 24.84
N ASN A 155 -8.78 -4.54 25.48
CA ASN A 155 -9.07 -3.21 26.01
C ASN A 155 -9.00 -3.27 27.53
N ILE A 156 -8.44 -2.22 28.13
CA ILE A 156 -8.31 -2.11 29.58
C ILE A 156 -8.73 -0.71 30.05
N ILE A 157 -9.54 -0.65 31.11
CA ILE A 157 -9.96 0.61 31.73
C ILE A 157 -9.04 0.92 32.91
N PHE A 158 -8.40 2.08 32.88
CA PHE A 158 -7.60 2.63 33.98
C PHE A 158 -7.94 4.11 34.15
N MET A 159 -8.21 4.53 35.40
CA MET A 159 -8.54 5.93 35.71
C MET A 159 -9.70 6.47 34.84
N HIS A 160 -10.75 5.67 34.66
CA HIS A 160 -11.94 5.96 33.85
C HIS A 160 -11.76 6.01 32.33
N ASP A 161 -10.54 5.81 31.81
CA ASP A 161 -10.27 5.79 30.38
C ASP A 161 -9.96 4.38 29.89
N GLU A 162 -10.54 4.03 28.73
CA GLU A 162 -10.25 2.77 28.05
C GLU A 162 -9.05 2.93 27.10
N VAL A 163 -8.10 2.00 27.18
CA VAL A 163 -6.94 1.94 26.30
C VAL A 163 -6.93 0.61 25.55
N SER A 164 -6.95 0.67 24.22
CA SER A 164 -6.71 -0.51 23.37
C SER A 164 -5.23 -0.88 23.39
N CYS A 165 -4.96 -2.15 23.61
CA CYS A 165 -3.62 -2.71 23.78
C CYS A 165 -3.42 -3.90 22.85
N ASP A 166 -2.24 -3.99 22.25
CA ASP A 166 -1.80 -5.12 21.43
C ASP A 166 -0.58 -5.76 22.08
N LEU A 167 -0.70 -7.00 22.58
CA LEU A 167 0.40 -7.75 23.20
C LEU A 167 0.96 -8.77 22.22
N SER A 168 2.23 -8.60 21.85
CA SER A 168 2.98 -9.44 20.92
C SER A 168 4.05 -10.26 21.65
N PHE A 169 4.35 -11.45 21.13
CA PHE A 169 5.35 -12.35 21.70
C PHE A 169 6.74 -12.07 21.14
N ASP A 170 7.71 -11.72 22.00
CA ASP A 170 9.13 -11.52 21.68
C ASP A 170 9.42 -10.69 20.39
N HIS A 171 8.58 -9.69 20.08
CA HIS A 171 8.77 -8.85 18.90
C HIS A 171 9.89 -7.81 19.11
N ARG A 172 11.14 -8.28 19.27
CA ARG A 172 12.30 -7.47 19.66
C ARG A 172 12.68 -6.45 18.59
N LEU A 173 12.59 -6.80 17.30
CA LEU A 173 12.81 -5.87 16.19
C LEU A 173 11.92 -4.62 16.28
N ALA A 174 10.66 -4.76 16.71
CA ALA A 174 9.77 -3.61 16.86
C ALA A 174 10.23 -2.61 17.93
N LEU A 175 10.97 -3.06 18.95
CA LEU A 175 11.59 -2.16 19.93
C LEU A 175 12.68 -1.29 19.28
N TYR A 176 13.49 -1.88 18.41
CA TYR A 176 14.56 -1.17 17.71
C TYR A 176 14.00 -0.24 16.64
N ASN A 177 13.00 -0.67 15.86
CA ASN A 177 12.27 0.19 14.94
C ASN A 177 11.67 1.40 15.68
N THR A 178 11.02 1.17 16.81
CA THR A 178 10.45 2.23 17.66
C THR A 178 11.54 3.20 18.17
N LYS A 179 12.69 2.67 18.61
CA LYS A 179 13.83 3.47 19.06
C LYS A 179 14.42 4.32 17.93
N LEU A 180 14.53 3.75 16.73
CA LEU A 180 15.01 4.44 15.52
C LEU A 180 14.07 5.58 15.15
N LEU A 181 12.75 5.31 15.06
CA LEU A 181 11.75 6.34 14.79
C LEU A 181 11.81 7.47 15.80
N ARG A 182 11.90 7.15 17.11
CA ARG A 182 12.04 8.16 18.16
C ARG A 182 13.25 9.04 17.96
N PHE A 183 14.38 8.44 17.60
CA PHE A 183 15.61 9.18 17.37
C PHE A 183 15.50 10.07 16.13
N LEU A 184 15.02 9.54 15.00
CA LEU A 184 14.83 10.30 13.76
C LEU A 184 13.88 11.50 13.96
N VAL A 185 12.79 11.32 14.71
CA VAL A 185 11.85 12.40 15.05
C VAL A 185 12.51 13.50 15.89
N SER A 186 13.52 13.15 16.69
CA SER A 186 14.24 14.12 17.54
C SER A 186 15.39 14.87 16.84
N ILE A 187 15.75 14.50 15.61
CA ILE A 187 16.89 15.09 14.89
C ILE A 187 16.63 16.55 14.52
N ASP A 188 15.41 16.88 14.07
CA ASP A 188 15.05 18.23 13.62
C ASP A 188 13.62 18.57 14.06
N PRO A 189 13.38 19.78 14.59
CA PRO A 189 12.07 20.18 15.13
C PRO A 189 10.92 20.18 14.11
N ARG A 190 11.23 20.23 12.81
CA ARG A 190 10.24 20.20 11.71
C ARG A 190 9.68 18.79 11.46
N VAL A 191 10.40 17.75 11.86
CA VAL A 191 10.08 16.35 11.54
C VAL A 191 8.77 15.92 12.21
N GLN A 192 8.60 16.22 13.50
CA GLN A 192 7.41 15.81 14.23
C GLN A 192 6.14 16.50 13.69
N PRO A 193 6.08 17.85 13.53
CA PRO A 193 4.93 18.52 12.94
C PRO A 193 4.57 18.00 11.54
N LEU A 194 5.56 17.79 10.68
CA LEU A 194 5.33 17.25 9.33
C LEU A 194 4.73 15.84 9.38
N MET A 195 5.32 14.93 10.15
CA MET A 195 4.84 13.55 10.29
C MET A 195 3.43 13.47 10.89
N ILE A 196 3.14 14.28 11.92
CA ILE A 196 1.81 14.29 12.53
C ILE A 196 0.77 14.81 11.53
N THR A 197 1.00 15.95 10.88
CA THR A 197 0.08 16.52 9.89
C THR A 197 -0.19 15.53 8.76
N LEU A 198 0.85 14.92 8.17
CA LEU A 198 0.69 13.93 7.10
C LEU A 198 -0.04 12.67 7.57
N ARG A 199 0.14 12.24 8.83
CA ARG A 199 -0.61 11.10 9.38
C ARG A 199 -2.08 11.43 9.60
N PHE A 200 -2.42 12.64 10.05
CA PHE A 200 -3.81 13.09 10.12
C PHE A 200 -4.42 13.12 8.72
N TRP A 201 -3.73 13.73 7.76
CA TRP A 201 -4.16 13.83 6.36
C TRP A 201 -4.44 12.45 5.75
N ALA A 202 -3.49 11.53 5.86
CA ALA A 202 -3.62 10.20 5.29
C ALA A 202 -4.68 9.33 6.01
N LYS A 203 -4.92 9.55 7.31
CA LYS A 203 -6.02 8.89 8.03
C LYS A 203 -7.38 9.47 7.65
N TYR A 204 -7.46 10.79 7.52
CA TYR A 204 -8.68 11.51 7.14
C TYR A 204 -9.18 11.05 5.77
N LEU A 205 -8.28 10.96 4.79
CA LEU A 205 -8.58 10.43 3.45
C LEU A 205 -8.63 8.89 3.36
N ASN A 206 -8.63 8.21 4.51
CA ASN A 206 -8.71 6.75 4.60
C ASN A 206 -7.61 6.02 3.80
N LEU A 207 -6.44 6.64 3.61
CA LEU A 207 -5.25 6.04 2.99
C LEU A 207 -4.53 5.10 3.98
N ILE A 208 -4.61 5.43 5.27
CA ILE A 208 -4.14 4.59 6.38
C ILE A 208 -5.34 3.87 7.00
N SER A 209 -5.50 2.58 6.69
CA SER A 209 -6.57 1.73 7.23
C SER A 209 -6.23 0.24 7.13
N ILE A 210 -7.07 -0.62 7.70
CA ILE A 210 -6.97 -2.07 7.49
C ILE A 210 -7.07 -2.36 5.99
N GLY A 211 -6.13 -3.16 5.45
CA GLY A 211 -6.05 -3.50 4.02
C GLY A 211 -5.43 -2.42 3.13
N ARG A 212 -5.03 -1.27 3.68
CA ARG A 212 -4.31 -0.19 2.99
C ARG A 212 -2.93 0.03 3.63
N LEU A 213 -2.39 1.25 3.58
CA LEU A 213 -1.11 1.56 4.21
C LEU A 213 -1.24 1.44 5.74
N SER A 214 -0.26 0.79 6.36
CA SER A 214 -0.10 0.87 7.82
C SER A 214 0.45 2.25 8.21
N SER A 215 0.18 2.70 9.43
CA SER A 215 0.79 3.93 9.96
C SER A 215 2.32 3.85 9.93
N TYR A 216 2.89 2.66 10.13
CA TYR A 216 4.34 2.44 10.08
C TYR A 216 4.86 2.61 8.65
N CYS A 217 4.27 1.93 7.65
CA CYS A 217 4.63 2.06 6.24
C CYS A 217 4.61 3.53 5.79
N PHE A 218 3.52 4.24 6.09
CA PHE A 218 3.41 5.66 5.74
C PHE A 218 4.46 6.54 6.44
N THR A 219 4.79 6.25 7.71
CA THR A 219 5.87 6.97 8.42
C THR A 219 7.22 6.74 7.74
N LEU A 220 7.49 5.54 7.22
CA LEU A 220 8.73 5.26 6.48
C LEU A 220 8.79 6.03 5.15
N LEU A 221 7.66 6.27 4.48
CA LEU A 221 7.60 7.17 3.32
C LEU A 221 8.04 8.59 3.70
N VAL A 222 7.53 9.14 4.80
CA VAL A 222 7.94 10.49 5.26
C VAL A 222 9.43 10.53 5.59
N ILE A 223 9.97 9.49 6.24
CA ILE A 223 11.41 9.38 6.53
C ILE A 223 12.23 9.37 5.23
N PHE A 224 11.82 8.54 4.27
CA PHE A 224 12.51 8.43 2.99
C PHE A 224 12.56 9.76 2.25
N PHE A 225 11.42 10.48 2.21
CA PHE A 225 11.35 11.82 1.66
C PHE A 225 12.38 12.75 2.31
N LEU A 226 12.41 12.83 3.65
CA LEU A 226 13.34 13.69 4.40
C LEU A 226 14.83 13.29 4.24
N GLN A 227 15.11 12.06 3.82
CA GLN A 227 16.45 11.59 3.45
C GLN A 227 16.86 12.00 2.03
N ASN A 228 15.90 12.34 1.16
CA ASN A 228 16.11 12.55 -0.28
C ASN A 228 15.77 13.96 -0.77
N ILE A 229 15.32 14.86 0.10
CA ILE A 229 15.21 16.29 -0.22
C ILE A 229 16.59 16.93 -0.43
N GLU A 230 16.60 18.06 -1.13
CA GLU A 230 17.79 18.90 -1.23
C GLU A 230 18.24 19.34 0.18
N ASN A 231 19.51 19.07 0.50
CA ASN A 231 20.04 19.13 1.86
C ASN A 231 19.25 18.21 2.82
N PRO A 232 19.52 16.90 2.87
CA PRO A 232 18.75 15.97 3.69
C PRO A 232 18.58 16.44 5.14
N ILE A 233 17.35 16.35 5.65
CA ILE A 233 17.05 16.65 7.07
C ILE A 233 17.36 15.41 7.93
N LEU A 234 17.08 14.21 7.40
CA LEU A 234 17.35 12.96 8.09
C LEU A 234 18.51 12.21 7.42
N PRO A 235 19.40 11.57 8.20
CA PRO A 235 20.42 10.68 7.67
C PRO A 235 19.80 9.32 7.24
N SER A 236 20.52 8.59 6.40
CA SER A 236 20.21 7.16 6.15
C SER A 236 20.43 6.32 7.42
N VAL A 237 19.75 5.18 7.54
CA VAL A 237 19.98 4.31 8.71
C VAL A 237 21.41 3.76 8.68
N ASN A 238 21.95 3.41 7.51
CA ASN A 238 23.35 2.97 7.38
C ASN A 238 24.34 4.01 7.92
N PHE A 239 24.08 5.32 7.73
CA PHE A 239 24.90 6.36 8.35
C PHE A 239 24.87 6.26 9.88
N LEU A 240 23.68 6.05 10.47
CA LEU A 240 23.52 5.91 11.92
C LEU A 240 24.10 4.60 12.49
N MET A 241 24.23 3.57 11.66
CA MET A 241 24.82 2.28 12.03
C MET A 241 26.34 2.29 11.97
N LYS A 242 26.92 3.22 11.20
CA LYS A 242 28.37 3.33 10.99
C LYS A 242 29.11 3.57 12.31
N ASP A 243 30.22 2.85 12.52
CA ASP A 243 31.10 2.96 13.68
C ASP A 243 30.39 2.76 15.04
N THR A 244 29.32 1.95 15.04
CA THR A 244 28.59 1.56 16.25
C THR A 244 28.92 0.14 16.68
N LYS A 245 28.67 -0.18 17.95
CA LYS A 245 28.78 -1.56 18.43
C LYS A 245 27.73 -2.42 17.72
N SER A 246 28.17 -3.51 17.11
CA SER A 246 27.26 -4.50 16.50
C SER A 246 26.30 -5.06 17.55
N VAL A 247 25.02 -5.08 17.20
CA VAL A 247 23.95 -5.64 18.01
C VAL A 247 23.07 -6.48 17.09
N ILE A 248 23.08 -7.81 17.29
CA ILE A 248 22.28 -8.73 16.50
C ILE A 248 21.01 -9.11 17.26
N VAL A 249 19.85 -8.95 16.63
CA VAL A 249 18.54 -9.35 17.16
C VAL A 249 17.79 -10.10 16.07
N ASP A 250 17.35 -11.32 16.40
CA ASP A 250 16.65 -12.22 15.46
C ASP A 250 17.41 -12.41 14.14
N GLY A 251 18.74 -12.50 14.22
CA GLY A 251 19.64 -12.63 13.06
C GLY A 251 19.83 -11.35 12.23
N ARG A 252 19.34 -10.19 12.71
CA ARG A 252 19.45 -8.89 12.03
C ARG A 252 20.36 -7.94 12.81
N GLU A 253 21.19 -7.19 12.09
CA GLU A 253 21.97 -6.09 12.65
C GLU A 253 21.06 -4.88 12.94
N VAL A 254 21.02 -4.47 14.20
CA VAL A 254 20.17 -3.39 14.73
C VAL A 254 20.94 -2.33 15.52
N GLY A 255 22.28 -2.41 15.56
CA GLY A 255 23.13 -1.43 16.22
C GLY A 255 23.12 -0.09 15.47
N PHE A 256 22.73 0.99 16.15
CA PHE A 256 22.80 2.36 15.63
C PHE A 256 22.98 3.39 16.75
N THR A 257 23.51 4.57 16.40
CA THR A 257 23.74 5.67 17.34
C THR A 257 22.44 6.44 17.61
N CYS A 258 22.24 6.86 18.86
CA CYS A 258 21.21 7.84 19.22
C CYS A 258 21.82 9.15 19.73
N ASP A 259 23.07 9.41 19.33
CA ASP A 259 23.81 10.60 19.69
C ASP A 259 23.60 11.68 18.63
N LEU A 260 22.85 12.73 18.98
CA LEU A 260 22.58 13.86 18.09
C LEU A 260 23.86 14.59 17.68
N SER A 261 24.93 14.55 18.49
CA SER A 261 26.20 15.20 18.15
C SER A 261 26.92 14.55 16.97
N LYS A 262 26.59 13.28 16.66
CA LYS A 262 27.14 12.54 15.52
C LYS A 262 26.35 12.73 14.23
N VAL A 263 25.20 13.40 14.30
CA VAL A 263 24.36 13.68 13.13
C VAL A 263 24.75 15.07 12.58
N PRO A 264 25.16 15.18 11.30
CA PRO A 264 25.43 16.48 10.70
C PRO A 264 24.19 17.37 10.76
N LYS A 265 24.38 18.63 11.14
CA LYS A 265 23.28 19.61 11.06
C LYS A 265 22.89 19.81 9.60
N THR A 266 21.61 19.67 9.31
CA THR A 266 21.09 19.93 7.97
C THR A 266 21.32 21.40 7.58
N LYS A 267 21.62 21.62 6.31
CA LYS A 267 21.66 22.97 5.71
C LYS A 267 20.29 23.41 5.17
N ASN A 268 19.29 22.52 5.23
CA ASN A 268 17.95 22.82 4.77
C ASN A 268 17.27 23.83 5.70
N ASN A 269 16.79 24.92 5.11
CA ASN A 269 16.13 26.03 5.78
C ASN A 269 14.63 26.17 5.41
N LYS A 270 14.04 25.19 4.70
CA LYS A 270 12.62 25.20 4.33
C LYS A 270 11.72 25.13 5.55
N ARG A 271 10.59 25.84 5.51
CA ARG A 271 9.55 25.82 6.54
C ARG A 271 8.72 24.53 6.48
N GLU A 272 7.92 24.28 7.50
CA GLU A 272 7.14 23.04 7.61
C GLU A 272 6.11 22.89 6.47
N ASP A 273 5.50 23.98 6.02
CA ASP A 273 4.56 24.03 4.90
C ASP A 273 5.22 23.85 3.53
N GLU A 274 6.44 24.36 3.35
CA GLU A 274 7.24 24.08 2.14
C GLU A 274 7.61 22.59 2.07
N LEU A 275 8.02 22.00 3.19
CA LEU A 275 8.29 20.56 3.27
C LEU A 275 7.03 19.71 3.04
N LEU A 276 5.87 20.21 3.49
CA LEU A 276 4.58 19.56 3.25
C LEU A 276 4.22 19.55 1.76
N GLU A 277 4.36 20.68 1.07
CA GLU A 277 4.13 20.80 -0.37
C GLU A 277 5.09 19.91 -1.17
N GLU A 278 6.37 19.94 -0.82
CA GLU A 278 7.41 19.16 -1.48
C GLU A 278 7.21 17.65 -1.28
N PHE A 279 6.72 17.21 -0.11
CA PHE A 279 6.36 15.80 0.12
C PHE A 279 5.29 15.33 -0.86
N PHE A 280 4.24 16.12 -1.06
CA PHE A 280 3.18 15.79 -2.01
C PHE A 280 3.68 15.78 -3.45
N SER A 281 4.52 16.77 -3.82
CA SER A 281 5.15 16.85 -5.14
C SER A 281 6.06 15.64 -5.42
N PHE A 282 6.87 15.25 -4.43
CA PHE A 282 7.78 14.11 -4.48
C PHE A 282 7.03 12.81 -4.75
N TYR A 283 5.99 12.50 -3.98
CA TYR A 283 5.30 11.21 -4.10
C TYR A 283 4.25 11.12 -5.20
N TRP A 284 3.67 12.24 -5.64
CA TRP A 284 2.83 12.23 -6.84
C TRP A 284 3.62 11.81 -8.08
N SER A 285 4.86 12.27 -8.20
CA SER A 285 5.76 11.93 -9.32
C SER A 285 6.52 10.60 -9.12
N PHE A 286 6.71 10.14 -7.89
CA PHE A 286 7.46 8.91 -7.56
C PHE A 286 6.90 7.64 -8.23
N ASN A 287 7.78 6.75 -8.72
CA ASN A 287 7.36 5.49 -9.35
C ASN A 287 7.40 4.30 -8.37
N PHE A 288 6.31 4.09 -7.62
CA PHE A 288 6.18 2.99 -6.67
C PHE A 288 6.25 1.57 -7.28
N LEU A 289 5.94 1.43 -8.57
CA LEU A 289 5.94 0.14 -9.27
C LEU A 289 7.32 -0.28 -9.76
N ARG A 290 8.25 0.68 -9.89
CA ARG A 290 9.61 0.44 -10.37
C ARG A 290 10.61 0.26 -9.23
N ASP A 291 10.44 1.03 -8.16
CA ASP A 291 11.47 1.21 -7.15
C ASP A 291 11.08 0.64 -5.78
N VAL A 292 12.04 0.01 -5.12
CA VAL A 292 12.01 -0.30 -3.69
C VAL A 292 12.51 0.91 -2.92
N ILE A 293 11.66 1.43 -2.04
CA ILE A 293 11.99 2.52 -1.13
C ILE A 293 12.83 1.95 0.02
N CYS A 294 14.13 2.26 0.04
CA CYS A 294 15.07 1.74 1.03
C CYS A 294 15.53 2.85 1.97
N ILE A 295 14.86 3.01 3.12
CA ILE A 295 15.28 3.99 4.14
C ILE A 295 16.63 3.65 4.77
N ARG A 296 17.02 2.37 4.70
CA ARG A 296 18.29 1.89 5.24
C ARG A 296 19.48 2.50 4.52
N THR A 297 19.47 2.43 3.20
CA THR A 297 20.47 3.06 2.33
C THR A 297 20.17 4.54 2.08
N GLY A 298 18.91 4.95 2.28
CA GLY A 298 18.41 6.28 1.94
C GLY A 298 18.17 6.44 0.43
N LYS A 299 18.04 5.35 -0.33
CA LYS A 299 17.91 5.38 -1.80
C LYS A 299 16.66 4.64 -2.29
N ALA A 300 16.10 5.10 -3.39
CA ALA A 300 15.18 4.31 -4.20
C ALA A 300 16.02 3.40 -5.10
N GLN A 301 15.78 2.10 -5.05
CA GLN A 301 16.51 1.13 -5.85
C GLN A 301 15.54 0.45 -6.81
N PRO A 302 15.84 0.35 -8.12
CA PRO A 302 15.02 -0.41 -9.05
C PRO A 302 14.81 -1.84 -8.52
N ILE A 303 13.58 -2.35 -8.63
CA ILE A 303 13.21 -3.68 -8.12
C ILE A 303 14.13 -4.76 -8.67
N LYS A 304 14.47 -4.69 -9.97
CA LYS A 304 15.40 -5.62 -10.61
C LYS A 304 16.76 -5.66 -9.89
N ASP A 305 17.40 -4.50 -9.77
CA ASP A 305 18.71 -4.36 -9.12
C ASP A 305 18.65 -4.75 -7.64
N PHE A 306 17.53 -4.48 -6.95
CA PHE A 306 17.33 -4.82 -5.54
C PHE A 306 17.31 -6.34 -5.30
N ILE A 307 16.67 -7.07 -6.21
CA ILE A 307 16.56 -8.53 -6.19
C ILE A 307 17.92 -9.15 -6.53
N GLU A 308 18.54 -8.72 -7.64
CA GLU A 308 19.83 -9.26 -8.12
C GLU A 308 21.00 -8.99 -7.16
N SER A 309 20.96 -7.90 -6.40
CA SER A 309 22.01 -7.56 -5.44
C SER A 309 21.92 -8.32 -4.12
N ASN A 310 20.89 -9.15 -3.91
CA ASN A 310 20.64 -9.80 -2.62
C ASN A 310 20.10 -11.23 -2.78
N ASP A 311 20.99 -12.19 -3.04
CA ASP A 311 20.68 -13.62 -3.19
C ASP A 311 19.86 -14.22 -2.02
N GLU A 312 20.03 -13.71 -0.78
CA GLU A 312 19.27 -14.17 0.39
C GLU A 312 17.88 -13.52 0.54
N ILE A 313 17.60 -12.42 -0.18
CA ILE A 313 16.38 -11.62 -0.09
C ILE A 313 15.34 -12.06 -1.13
N GLU A 314 15.80 -12.60 -2.26
CA GLU A 314 15.00 -13.02 -3.42
C GLU A 314 13.76 -13.86 -3.07
N GLN A 315 13.88 -14.75 -2.07
CA GLN A 315 12.81 -15.67 -1.70
C GLN A 315 11.85 -15.13 -0.62
N LYS A 316 12.19 -14.03 0.07
CA LYS A 316 11.46 -13.54 1.26
C LYS A 316 10.84 -12.15 1.10
N PHE A 317 11.40 -11.29 0.24
CA PHE A 317 10.87 -9.95 0.02
C PHE A 317 9.70 -9.97 -0.95
N LEU A 318 8.49 -9.80 -0.41
CA LEU A 318 7.27 -9.86 -1.22
C LEU A 318 7.08 -8.56 -2.02
N ILE A 319 7.33 -8.63 -3.33
CA ILE A 319 7.10 -7.53 -4.26
C ILE A 319 5.60 -7.26 -4.41
N ARG A 320 5.22 -6.00 -4.30
CA ARG A 320 3.85 -5.48 -4.44
C ARG A 320 3.92 -4.11 -5.10
N ASP A 321 2.76 -3.56 -5.41
CA ASP A 321 2.57 -2.23 -6.01
C ASP A 321 3.24 -1.07 -5.21
N ILE A 322 3.48 -1.26 -3.92
CA ILE A 322 4.30 -0.36 -3.08
C ILE A 322 5.31 -1.24 -2.34
N CYS A 323 6.60 -0.99 -2.59
CA CYS A 323 7.71 -1.68 -1.96
C CYS A 323 8.47 -0.74 -1.03
N VAL A 324 8.35 -0.93 0.29
CA VAL A 324 9.07 -0.16 1.31
C VAL A 324 9.82 -1.13 2.22
N GLN A 325 11.14 -1.05 2.21
CA GLN A 325 12.01 -1.93 2.98
C GLN A 325 12.01 -1.55 4.47
N ASP A 326 11.84 -2.53 5.36
CA ASP A 326 12.08 -2.33 6.79
C ASP A 326 13.58 -2.05 7.05
N PRO A 327 13.94 -1.10 7.93
CA PRO A 327 15.32 -0.68 8.12
C PRO A 327 16.22 -1.78 8.71
N PHE A 328 15.66 -2.73 9.46
CA PHE A 328 16.43 -3.79 10.12
C PHE A 328 16.15 -5.17 9.51
N ASP A 329 14.88 -5.53 9.32
CA ASP A 329 14.51 -6.72 8.55
C ASP A 329 14.49 -6.39 7.05
N VAL A 330 15.66 -6.33 6.44
CA VAL A 330 15.85 -5.95 5.03
C VAL A 330 15.11 -6.84 4.03
N SER A 331 14.69 -8.03 4.46
CA SER A 331 13.88 -8.96 3.66
C SER A 331 12.37 -8.72 3.76
N PHE A 332 11.93 -7.77 4.58
CA PHE A 332 10.53 -7.48 4.81
C PHE A 332 10.09 -6.21 4.08
N ASN A 333 9.15 -6.39 3.14
CA ASN A 333 8.40 -5.29 2.54
C ASN A 333 7.26 -4.88 3.48
N VAL A 334 7.36 -3.72 4.11
CA VAL A 334 6.31 -3.18 5.00
C VAL A 334 5.02 -2.86 4.23
N GLY A 335 5.11 -2.64 2.91
CA GLY A 335 3.98 -2.48 2.00
C GLY A 335 3.27 -3.78 1.63
N SER A 336 3.76 -4.95 2.06
CA SER A 336 3.23 -6.25 1.62
C SER A 336 1.79 -6.53 2.06
N SER A 337 1.27 -5.79 3.05
CA SER A 337 -0.08 -5.94 3.59
C SER A 337 -1.15 -5.16 2.83
N ILE A 338 -0.75 -4.31 1.88
CA ILE A 338 -1.67 -3.48 1.10
C ILE A 338 -2.43 -4.37 0.10
N LYS A 339 -3.76 -4.22 0.06
CA LYS A 339 -4.64 -4.90 -0.91
C LYS A 339 -4.87 -4.01 -2.13
N LEU A 340 -5.29 -4.58 -3.26
CA LEU A 340 -5.48 -3.91 -4.56
C LEU A 340 -6.23 -2.56 -4.52
N HIS A 341 -7.18 -2.39 -3.59
CA HIS A 341 -7.99 -1.18 -3.45
C HIS A 341 -7.32 -0.05 -2.64
N GLY A 342 -6.14 -0.28 -2.06
CA GLY A 342 -5.46 0.68 -1.18
C GLY A 342 -4.58 1.71 -1.88
N ILE A 343 -4.41 1.59 -3.20
CA ILE A 343 -3.39 2.33 -3.98
C ILE A 343 -3.98 3.35 -4.96
N PRO A 344 -5.13 3.11 -5.62
CA PRO A 344 -5.66 4.03 -6.62
C PRO A 344 -5.90 5.46 -6.10
N LEU A 345 -6.10 5.64 -4.79
CA LEU A 345 -6.34 6.95 -4.17
C LEU A 345 -5.06 7.65 -3.70
N LEU A 346 -3.97 6.92 -3.42
CA LEU A 346 -2.78 7.50 -2.79
C LEU A 346 -2.20 8.64 -3.64
N LYS A 347 -1.89 8.36 -4.90
CA LYS A 347 -1.32 9.33 -5.81
C LYS A 347 -2.29 10.49 -6.10
N PRO A 348 -3.55 10.27 -6.52
CA PRO A 348 -4.49 11.37 -6.76
C PRO A 348 -4.68 12.27 -5.54
N SER A 349 -4.73 11.71 -4.32
CA SER A 349 -4.76 12.53 -3.11
C SER A 349 -3.49 13.38 -2.94
N MET A 350 -2.30 12.85 -3.21
CA MET A 350 -1.05 13.63 -3.17
C MET A 350 -1.07 14.77 -4.21
N TYR A 351 -1.61 14.52 -5.40
CA TYR A 351 -1.77 15.56 -6.43
C TYR A 351 -2.67 16.70 -5.97
N VAL A 352 -3.88 16.38 -5.49
CA VAL A 352 -4.84 17.39 -5.01
C VAL A 352 -4.26 18.17 -3.83
N ALA A 353 -3.59 17.49 -2.90
CA ALA A 353 -2.88 18.14 -1.79
C ALA A 353 -1.81 19.13 -2.28
N ASN A 354 -1.03 18.76 -3.32
CA ASN A 354 -0.04 19.64 -3.93
C ASN A 354 -0.71 20.86 -4.59
N LEU A 355 -1.83 20.68 -5.29
CA LEU A 355 -2.59 21.78 -5.90
C LEU A 355 -3.15 22.77 -4.87
N ILE A 356 -3.71 22.25 -3.77
CA ILE A 356 -4.23 23.06 -2.65
C ILE A 356 -3.11 23.97 -2.12
N LEU A 357 -1.92 23.40 -1.86
CA LEU A 357 -0.80 24.15 -1.29
C LEU A 357 -0.14 25.13 -2.26
N ARG A 358 -0.13 24.83 -3.56
CA ARG A 358 0.39 25.74 -4.60
C ARG A 358 -0.55 26.89 -4.95
N LYS A 359 -1.72 26.98 -4.29
CA LYS A 359 -2.76 27.99 -4.54
C LYS A 359 -3.23 28.06 -6.01
N ASN A 360 -3.11 26.96 -6.76
CA ASN A 360 -3.48 26.93 -8.19
C ASN A 360 -4.99 26.75 -8.43
N LEU A 361 -5.77 26.47 -7.39
CA LEU A 361 -7.23 26.25 -7.45
C LEU A 361 -8.05 27.17 -6.54
N CYS A 362 -7.41 27.94 -5.66
CA CYS A 362 -8.09 28.67 -4.58
C CYS A 362 -8.09 30.17 -4.87
N ASN A 363 -9.24 30.82 -4.69
CA ASN A 363 -9.26 32.27 -4.49
C ASN A 363 -8.40 32.61 -3.27
N GLU A 364 -7.80 33.81 -3.21
CA GLU A 364 -6.90 34.22 -2.11
C GLU A 364 -7.53 34.15 -0.69
N THR A 365 -8.84 33.88 -0.60
CA THR A 365 -9.66 33.89 0.62
C THR A 365 -9.81 32.55 1.34
N ASP A 366 -9.45 31.41 0.74
CA ASP A 366 -9.72 30.09 1.34
C ASP A 366 -8.58 29.62 2.26
N ASP A 367 -8.94 29.10 3.44
CA ASP A 367 -7.99 28.51 4.40
C ASP A 367 -7.44 27.19 3.85
N VAL A 368 -6.30 27.26 3.16
CA VAL A 368 -5.56 26.14 2.56
C VAL A 368 -5.41 24.96 3.51
N PHE A 369 -5.22 25.21 4.81
CA PHE A 369 -5.07 24.12 5.79
C PHE A 369 -6.38 23.34 5.99
N LYS A 370 -7.52 24.01 5.99
CA LYS A 370 -8.84 23.35 6.08
C LYS A 370 -9.13 22.53 4.83
N LEU A 371 -8.78 23.04 3.64
CA LEU A 371 -8.98 22.33 2.37
C LEU A 371 -8.20 21.01 2.32
N LEU A 372 -7.04 20.90 2.99
CA LEU A 372 -6.32 19.62 3.12
C LEU A 372 -7.15 18.53 3.82
N PHE A 373 -8.18 18.92 4.58
CA PHE A 373 -9.07 18.05 5.34
C PHE A 373 -10.53 18.24 4.92
N ASP A 374 -10.78 18.41 3.61
CA ASP A 374 -12.12 18.47 3.04
C ASP A 374 -12.34 17.28 2.09
N GLU A 375 -12.98 16.23 2.58
CA GLU A 375 -13.22 15.00 1.79
C GLU A 375 -14.05 15.29 0.52
N ALA A 376 -15.01 16.21 0.59
CA ALA A 376 -15.84 16.56 -0.55
C ALA A 376 -15.00 17.27 -1.62
N PHE A 377 -14.14 18.21 -1.23
CA PHE A 377 -13.20 18.85 -2.13
C PHE A 377 -12.25 17.85 -2.78
N TYR A 378 -11.69 16.90 -2.03
CA TYR A 378 -10.84 15.84 -2.60
C TYR A 378 -11.62 14.97 -3.58
N LYS A 379 -12.83 14.54 -3.21
CA LYS A 379 -13.66 13.71 -4.07
C LYS A 379 -14.00 14.45 -5.37
N THR A 380 -14.53 15.67 -5.27
CA THR A 380 -14.87 16.50 -6.43
C THR A 380 -13.64 16.85 -7.24
N THR A 381 -12.49 17.18 -6.64
CA THR A 381 -11.27 17.51 -7.39
C THR A 381 -10.61 16.28 -7.99
N ILE A 382 -10.68 15.11 -7.37
CA ILE A 382 -10.21 13.86 -7.98
C ILE A 382 -11.16 13.44 -9.10
N GLU A 383 -12.47 13.50 -8.89
CA GLU A 383 -13.48 13.27 -9.94
C GLU A 383 -13.29 14.26 -11.08
N ASN A 384 -13.07 15.54 -10.77
CA ASN A 384 -12.82 16.59 -11.74
C ASN A 384 -11.47 16.44 -12.40
N PHE A 385 -10.40 16.08 -11.71
CA PHE A 385 -9.08 15.80 -12.29
C PHE A 385 -9.17 14.62 -13.23
N MET A 386 -9.85 13.57 -12.80
CA MET A 386 -10.22 12.43 -13.65
C MET A 386 -11.20 12.82 -14.75
N SER A 387 -11.86 13.98 -14.69
CA SER A 387 -12.75 14.52 -15.74
C SER A 387 -12.15 15.67 -16.56
N PHE A 388 -11.02 16.26 -16.15
CA PHE A 388 -10.29 17.36 -16.80
C PHE A 388 -9.07 16.84 -17.53
N SER A 389 -8.59 15.63 -17.20
CA SER A 389 -7.94 14.75 -18.17
C SER A 389 -8.96 14.11 -19.13
N ASP A 390 -9.92 14.96 -19.51
CA ASP A 390 -11.06 14.86 -20.40
C ASP A 390 -12.32 14.09 -20.00
N MET A 391 -13.41 14.82 -20.24
CA MET A 391 -14.80 14.59 -19.96
C MET A 391 -15.33 13.43 -20.81
N GLN A 392 -15.27 12.22 -20.27
CA GLN A 392 -16.15 11.07 -20.56
C GLN A 392 -15.55 9.87 -19.81
N SER A 393 -16.33 9.12 -19.04
CA SER A 393 -15.87 8.04 -18.16
C SER A 393 -14.84 7.13 -18.85
N TRP A 394 -13.56 7.41 -18.66
CA TRP A 394 -12.48 6.75 -19.36
C TRP A 394 -11.96 5.66 -18.45
N GLU A 395 -12.20 4.44 -18.86
CA GLU A 395 -11.73 3.26 -18.16
C GLU A 395 -10.42 2.84 -18.84
N SER A 396 -9.37 2.61 -18.06
CA SER A 396 -8.07 2.20 -18.60
C SER A 396 -7.69 0.77 -18.19
N LEU A 397 -6.87 0.14 -19.02
CA LEU A 397 -6.29 -1.18 -18.82
C LEU A 397 -4.81 -1.14 -19.22
N VAL A 398 -3.94 -1.64 -18.36
CA VAL A 398 -2.51 -1.79 -18.68
C VAL A 398 -2.21 -3.27 -18.87
N ILE A 399 -1.52 -3.59 -19.96
CA ILE A 399 -1.06 -4.96 -20.26
C ILE A 399 0.46 -4.91 -20.41
N HIS A 400 1.12 -5.81 -19.68
CA HIS A 400 2.56 -6.04 -19.80
C HIS A 400 2.81 -7.29 -20.64
N PRO A 401 3.94 -7.35 -21.36
CA PRO A 401 4.37 -8.59 -21.97
C PRO A 401 4.64 -9.62 -20.87
N ASP A 402 4.16 -10.84 -21.08
CA ASP A 402 4.39 -11.96 -20.15
C ASP A 402 5.86 -12.39 -20.22
N TYR A 403 6.42 -12.87 -19.11
CA TYR A 403 7.81 -13.32 -19.05
C TYR A 403 8.05 -14.46 -20.06
N ASP A 404 7.10 -15.38 -20.19
CA ASP A 404 7.17 -16.48 -21.17
C ASP A 404 7.17 -15.96 -22.62
N ILE A 405 6.46 -14.86 -22.90
CA ILE A 405 6.37 -14.26 -24.24
C ILE A 405 7.67 -13.51 -24.54
N LEU A 406 8.22 -12.77 -23.57
CA LEU A 406 9.52 -12.12 -23.71
C LEU A 406 10.66 -13.12 -23.88
N ALA A 407 10.59 -14.29 -23.24
CA ALA A 407 11.57 -15.36 -23.42
C ALA A 407 11.56 -15.93 -24.85
N ILE A 408 10.40 -15.94 -25.53
CA ILE A 408 10.26 -16.42 -26.91
C ILE A 408 10.66 -15.34 -27.92
N LEU A 409 10.17 -14.11 -27.73
CA LEU A 409 10.41 -13.02 -28.68
C LEU A 409 11.81 -12.42 -28.51
N GLY A 410 12.39 -12.44 -27.31
CA GLY A 410 13.57 -11.65 -26.97
C GLY A 410 13.20 -10.26 -26.44
N THR A 411 14.16 -9.58 -25.83
CA THR A 411 13.97 -8.25 -25.21
C THR A 411 14.58 -7.10 -26.01
N ASP A 412 14.91 -7.34 -27.28
CA ASP A 412 15.39 -6.28 -28.18
C ASP A 412 14.22 -5.42 -28.71
N ASP A 413 14.55 -4.23 -29.23
CA ASP A 413 13.56 -3.26 -29.69
C ASP A 413 12.67 -3.82 -30.82
N LYS A 414 13.19 -4.72 -31.66
CA LYS A 414 12.43 -5.32 -32.77
C LYS A 414 11.38 -6.28 -32.24
N SER A 415 11.73 -7.08 -31.25
CA SER A 415 10.84 -8.02 -30.59
C SER A 415 9.77 -7.32 -29.74
N LEU A 416 10.11 -6.20 -29.11
CA LEU A 416 9.14 -5.36 -28.42
C LEU A 416 8.18 -4.68 -29.39
N SER A 417 8.67 -4.16 -30.52
CA SER A 417 7.82 -3.61 -31.59
C SER A 417 6.85 -4.66 -32.14
N LEU A 418 7.32 -5.89 -32.36
CA LEU A 418 6.46 -7.00 -32.77
C LEU A 418 5.42 -7.36 -31.70
N TRP A 419 5.80 -7.35 -30.42
CA TRP A 419 4.86 -7.56 -29.33
C TRP A 419 3.75 -6.52 -29.28
N TYR A 420 4.11 -5.24 -29.45
CA TYR A 420 3.15 -4.13 -29.50
C TYR A 420 2.16 -4.28 -30.65
N GLU A 421 2.65 -4.62 -31.85
CA GLU A 421 1.83 -4.87 -33.03
C GLU A 421 0.87 -6.03 -32.82
N ARG A 422 1.39 -7.20 -32.46
CA ARG A 422 0.58 -8.42 -32.28
C ARG A 422 -0.45 -8.29 -31.17
N SER A 423 -0.08 -7.62 -30.07
CA SER A 423 -1.00 -7.37 -28.96
C SER A 423 -2.11 -6.40 -29.35
N SER A 424 -1.79 -5.35 -30.11
CA SER A 424 -2.78 -4.38 -30.60
C SER A 424 -3.76 -5.03 -31.58
N ASP A 425 -3.27 -5.84 -32.51
CA ASP A 425 -4.11 -6.62 -33.42
C ASP A 425 -4.99 -7.63 -32.67
N ALA A 426 -4.45 -8.30 -31.64
CA ALA A 426 -5.24 -9.19 -30.79
C ALA A 426 -6.38 -8.46 -30.07
N ILE A 427 -6.13 -7.24 -29.57
CA ILE A 427 -7.16 -6.41 -28.93
C ILE A 427 -8.26 -6.03 -29.94
N LEU A 428 -7.89 -5.60 -31.15
CA LEU A 428 -8.86 -5.30 -32.21
C LEU A 428 -9.71 -6.54 -32.56
N ASN A 429 -9.10 -7.72 -32.64
CA ASN A 429 -9.82 -8.98 -32.87
C ASN A 429 -10.77 -9.34 -31.73
N ILE A 430 -10.40 -9.06 -30.47
CA ILE A 430 -11.30 -9.25 -29.32
C ILE A 430 -12.52 -8.35 -29.45
N LEU A 431 -12.33 -7.07 -29.79
CA LEU A 431 -13.44 -6.12 -29.95
C LEU A 431 -14.37 -6.55 -31.08
N ASN A 432 -13.83 -6.86 -32.26
CA ASN A 432 -14.61 -7.23 -33.46
C ASN A 432 -15.25 -8.62 -33.37
N TYR A 433 -14.48 -9.65 -33.04
CA TYR A 433 -14.90 -11.04 -33.24
C TYR A 433 -15.34 -11.75 -31.97
N ILE A 434 -15.02 -11.21 -30.79
CA ILE A 434 -15.45 -11.80 -29.51
C ILE A 434 -16.57 -10.98 -28.88
N PHE A 435 -16.43 -9.66 -28.89
CA PHE A 435 -17.46 -8.76 -28.35
C PHE A 435 -18.44 -8.23 -29.41
N PHE A 436 -18.21 -8.53 -30.69
CA PHE A 436 -19.07 -8.12 -31.80
C PHE A 436 -19.35 -6.61 -31.83
N PHE A 437 -18.37 -5.80 -31.43
CA PHE A 437 -18.41 -4.37 -31.67
C PHE A 437 -18.12 -4.12 -33.14
N ASN A 438 -18.88 -3.21 -33.75
CA ASN A 438 -18.55 -2.72 -35.08
C ASN A 438 -17.39 -1.72 -34.92
N CYS A 439 -16.17 -2.15 -35.27
CA CYS A 439 -14.96 -1.36 -35.07
C CYS A 439 -14.43 -0.77 -36.37
N GLU A 440 -14.18 0.53 -36.37
CA GLU A 440 -13.49 1.27 -37.42
C GLU A 440 -12.13 1.77 -36.90
N VAL A 441 -11.05 1.44 -37.58
CA VAL A 441 -9.70 1.92 -37.21
C VAL A 441 -9.52 3.33 -37.77
N ILE A 442 -9.39 4.31 -36.88
CA ILE A 442 -9.25 5.73 -37.24
C ILE A 442 -7.79 6.10 -37.47
N ASN A 443 -6.89 5.53 -36.67
CA ASN A 443 -5.45 5.81 -36.75
C ASN A 443 -4.63 4.56 -36.45
N LYS A 444 -3.58 4.31 -37.22
CA LYS A 444 -2.66 3.17 -37.07
C LYS A 444 -1.22 3.63 -37.31
N ASN A 445 -0.43 3.77 -36.24
CA ASN A 445 0.93 4.31 -36.24
C ASN A 445 1.94 3.26 -35.77
N PHE A 446 2.46 2.45 -36.70
CA PHE A 446 3.50 1.44 -36.43
C PHE A 446 4.90 1.82 -36.94
N CYS A 447 5.13 3.08 -37.33
CA CYS A 447 6.43 3.56 -37.80
C CYS A 447 7.13 4.38 -36.71
N ASP A 448 8.39 4.04 -36.39
CA ASP A 448 9.24 4.82 -35.49
C ASP A 448 9.72 6.09 -36.21
N GLU A 449 9.34 7.26 -35.69
CA GLU A 449 9.94 8.54 -36.12
C GLU A 449 11.37 8.66 -35.59
N ASN A 450 12.26 9.22 -36.42
CA ASN A 450 13.72 9.25 -36.26
C ASN A 450 14.22 9.70 -34.86
N PRO A 451 15.38 9.19 -34.37
CA PRO A 451 15.83 9.40 -32.99
C PRO A 451 16.55 10.75 -32.73
N ASN A 452 16.46 11.72 -33.64
CA ASN A 452 17.26 12.95 -33.56
C ASN A 452 16.46 14.15 -33.02
N GLU A 453 15.92 14.05 -31.80
CA GLU A 453 15.59 15.24 -31.00
C GLU A 453 15.89 14.95 -29.51
N GLU A 454 17.04 15.44 -29.05
CA GLU A 454 17.36 15.58 -27.63
C GLU A 454 16.57 16.75 -27.05
N SER A 455 15.51 16.47 -26.28
CA SER A 455 15.08 17.36 -25.18
C SER A 455 14.18 16.64 -24.16
N ASN A 456 14.61 16.71 -22.90
CA ASN A 456 13.84 16.63 -21.64
C ASN A 456 13.10 15.33 -21.24
N PHE A 457 13.32 14.94 -19.99
CA PHE A 457 12.76 13.79 -19.27
C PHE A 457 11.23 13.86 -19.09
N THR A 458 10.45 13.61 -20.15
CA THR A 458 9.03 13.19 -20.08
C THR A 458 8.60 12.50 -21.38
N LYS A 459 8.93 11.22 -21.59
CA LYS A 459 8.38 10.49 -22.75
C LYS A 459 7.00 9.92 -22.40
N LYS A 460 5.93 10.66 -22.72
CA LYS A 460 4.53 10.18 -22.68
C LYS A 460 4.38 8.94 -23.57
N PRO A 461 3.47 7.98 -23.29
CA PRO A 461 3.17 6.86 -24.18
C PRO A 461 2.76 7.32 -25.59
N SER A 462 3.26 6.66 -26.63
CA SER A 462 2.89 6.98 -28.02
C SER A 462 1.66 6.20 -28.45
N LEU A 463 0.70 6.87 -29.09
CA LEU A 463 -0.49 6.24 -29.66
C LEU A 463 -0.09 5.29 -30.81
N LEU A 464 -0.49 4.03 -30.71
CA LEU A 464 -0.30 3.00 -31.73
C LEU A 464 -1.56 2.82 -32.60
N LEU A 465 -2.72 2.75 -31.96
CA LEU A 465 -3.97 2.41 -32.62
C LEU A 465 -5.11 3.17 -31.96
N SER A 466 -5.95 3.83 -32.76
CA SER A 466 -7.20 4.43 -32.32
C SER A 466 -8.35 3.79 -33.08
N ILE A 467 -9.34 3.30 -32.34
CA ILE A 467 -10.47 2.52 -32.86
C ILE A 467 -11.76 3.20 -32.40
N GLN A 468 -12.70 3.44 -33.31
CA GLN A 468 -14.07 3.76 -32.95
C GLN A 468 -14.92 2.49 -32.98
N CYS A 469 -15.73 2.30 -31.94
CA CYS A 469 -16.51 1.09 -31.74
C CYS A 469 -17.99 1.45 -31.53
N ALA A 470 -18.88 0.76 -32.23
CA ALA A 470 -20.32 0.79 -31.98
C ALA A 470 -20.78 -0.54 -31.34
N ALA A 471 -21.57 -0.43 -30.28
CA ALA A 471 -22.09 -1.57 -29.53
C ALA A 471 -23.56 -1.85 -29.87
N ASP A 472 -23.79 -2.75 -30.82
CA ASP A 472 -25.15 -3.08 -31.28
C ASP A 472 -25.79 -4.22 -30.46
N ILE A 473 -24.95 -4.96 -29.71
CA ILE A 473 -25.31 -6.24 -29.07
C ILE A 473 -24.75 -6.32 -27.65
N ARG A 474 -25.58 -6.70 -26.66
CA ARG A 474 -25.20 -6.83 -25.23
C ARG A 474 -24.49 -8.14 -24.86
N ILE A 475 -23.52 -8.58 -25.66
CA ILE A 475 -22.89 -9.90 -25.49
C ILE A 475 -22.20 -10.08 -24.12
N TRP A 476 -21.67 -9.01 -23.53
CA TRP A 476 -20.93 -9.03 -22.26
C TRP A 476 -21.78 -9.44 -21.04
N LYS A 477 -23.11 -9.38 -21.10
CA LYS A 477 -23.98 -9.72 -19.96
C LYS A 477 -24.11 -11.23 -19.71
N HIS A 478 -24.01 -12.04 -20.75
CA HIS A 478 -24.35 -13.46 -20.71
C HIS A 478 -23.17 -14.37 -21.07
N ARG A 479 -22.02 -13.78 -21.39
CA ARG A 479 -20.81 -14.51 -21.77
C ARG A 479 -20.20 -15.20 -20.55
N ASN A 480 -20.27 -16.53 -20.51
CA ASN A 480 -19.68 -17.36 -19.45
C ASN A 480 -18.65 -18.35 -20.05
N ALA A 481 -17.37 -18.17 -19.69
CA ALA A 481 -16.26 -18.96 -20.22
C ALA A 481 -16.26 -20.45 -19.79
N LYS A 482 -17.21 -20.88 -18.94
CA LYS A 482 -17.33 -22.28 -18.47
C LYS A 482 -18.32 -23.13 -19.26
N ILE A 483 -18.87 -22.61 -20.36
CA ILE A 483 -19.88 -23.31 -21.17
C ILE A 483 -19.18 -24.09 -22.27
N ASP A 484 -19.52 -25.38 -22.41
CA ASP A 484 -19.09 -26.20 -23.54
C ASP A 484 -19.84 -25.83 -24.81
N VAL A 485 -19.10 -25.46 -25.86
CA VAL A 485 -19.65 -24.95 -27.12
C VAL A 485 -19.72 -26.08 -28.15
N PRO A 486 -20.87 -26.32 -28.81
CA PRO A 486 -20.99 -27.30 -29.87
C PRO A 486 -20.09 -27.01 -31.08
N MET A 487 -19.63 -28.07 -31.76
CA MET A 487 -18.68 -27.95 -32.89
C MET A 487 -19.22 -27.12 -34.07
N GLU A 488 -20.54 -27.00 -34.23
CA GLU A 488 -21.17 -26.22 -35.31
C GLU A 488 -20.89 -24.71 -35.23
N PHE A 489 -20.48 -24.18 -34.06
CA PHE A 489 -20.18 -22.76 -33.87
C PHE A 489 -18.72 -22.40 -34.16
N TYR A 490 -17.87 -23.38 -34.42
CA TYR A 490 -16.44 -23.14 -34.65
C TYR A 490 -16.20 -22.75 -36.09
N ASP A 491 -15.85 -21.48 -36.31
CA ASP A 491 -15.46 -20.98 -37.62
C ASP A 491 -14.01 -21.39 -37.94
N LYS A 492 -13.85 -22.23 -38.97
CA LYS A 492 -12.54 -22.74 -39.40
C LYS A 492 -11.67 -21.68 -40.07
N SER A 493 -12.22 -20.52 -40.43
CA SER A 493 -11.47 -19.41 -41.05
C SER A 493 -10.48 -18.73 -40.11
N PHE A 494 -10.68 -18.82 -38.79
CA PHE A 494 -9.72 -18.29 -37.80
C PHE A 494 -8.57 -19.26 -37.58
N ASP A 495 -7.35 -18.88 -37.98
CA ASP A 495 -6.14 -19.70 -37.76
C ASP A 495 -5.79 -19.86 -36.29
N ASN A 496 -5.97 -18.82 -35.47
CA ASN A 496 -5.68 -18.87 -34.04
C ASN A 496 -6.76 -19.64 -33.27
N ILE A 497 -6.36 -20.71 -32.57
CA ILE A 497 -7.27 -21.64 -31.90
C ILE A 497 -8.00 -20.96 -30.74
N ILE A 498 -7.34 -20.04 -30.04
CA ILE A 498 -7.92 -19.31 -28.91
C ILE A 498 -9.01 -18.36 -29.41
N LEU A 499 -8.71 -17.59 -30.46
CA LEU A 499 -9.70 -16.69 -31.08
C LEU A 499 -10.90 -17.48 -31.60
N ARG A 500 -10.67 -18.61 -32.27
CA ARG A 500 -11.73 -19.51 -32.76
C ARG A 500 -12.66 -19.99 -31.64
N LYS A 501 -12.09 -20.42 -30.50
CA LYS A 501 -12.86 -20.88 -29.33
C LYS A 501 -13.68 -19.74 -28.71
N GLU A 502 -13.07 -18.59 -28.48
CA GLU A 502 -13.74 -17.46 -27.84
C GLU A 502 -14.82 -16.83 -28.73
N ASN A 503 -14.63 -16.83 -30.06
CA ASN A 503 -15.63 -16.43 -31.04
C ASN A 503 -16.82 -17.41 -31.07
N ALA A 504 -16.56 -18.73 -31.12
CA ALA A 504 -17.60 -19.76 -31.08
C ALA A 504 -18.48 -19.64 -29.83
N LEU A 505 -17.87 -19.36 -28.66
CA LEU A 505 -18.59 -19.09 -27.41
C LEU A 505 -19.51 -17.87 -27.53
N SER A 506 -19.05 -16.80 -28.16
CA SER A 506 -19.86 -15.60 -28.35
C SER A 506 -21.03 -15.85 -29.31
N HIS A 507 -20.84 -16.58 -30.42
CA HIS A 507 -21.93 -16.97 -31.32
C HIS A 507 -22.95 -17.90 -30.66
N PHE A 508 -22.48 -18.87 -29.87
CA PHE A 508 -23.35 -19.75 -29.09
C PHE A 508 -24.20 -18.95 -28.10
N THR A 509 -23.56 -18.05 -27.34
CA THR A 509 -24.23 -17.14 -26.39
C THR A 509 -25.31 -16.32 -27.10
N LEU A 510 -25.03 -15.79 -28.30
CA LEU A 510 -25.98 -14.98 -29.05
C LEU A 510 -27.19 -15.79 -29.54
N LYS A 511 -27.00 -17.05 -29.98
CA LYS A 511 -28.09 -17.94 -30.38
C LYS A 511 -28.96 -18.35 -29.18
N SER A 512 -28.33 -18.59 -28.02
CA SER A 512 -29.02 -18.96 -26.78
C SER A 512 -29.81 -17.82 -26.12
N PHE A 513 -29.43 -16.56 -26.39
CA PHE A 513 -30.09 -15.37 -25.82
C PHE A 513 -30.46 -14.34 -26.92
N PRO A 514 -31.56 -14.58 -27.68
CA PRO A 514 -31.91 -13.77 -28.87
C PRO A 514 -32.32 -12.32 -28.58
N LEU A 515 -32.61 -11.96 -27.32
CA LEU A 515 -33.06 -10.62 -26.88
C LEU A 515 -31.96 -9.53 -26.94
N CYS A 516 -30.90 -9.73 -27.75
CA CYS A 516 -29.69 -8.91 -27.73
C CYS A 516 -29.48 -8.01 -28.97
N ARG A 517 -30.41 -7.92 -29.92
CA ARG A 517 -30.26 -7.07 -31.12
C ARG A 517 -31.22 -5.89 -31.12
N TYR A 518 -30.69 -4.68 -31.22
CA TYR A 518 -31.44 -3.43 -31.42
C TYR A 518 -31.18 -2.89 -32.84
N TYR A 519 -32.11 -2.07 -33.36
CA TYR A 519 -31.98 -1.45 -34.69
C TYR A 519 -30.99 -0.27 -34.72
N GLU A 520 -30.58 0.23 -33.54
CA GLU A 520 -29.59 1.30 -33.37
C GLU A 520 -28.53 0.89 -32.33
N PRO A 521 -27.28 1.41 -32.43
CA PRO A 521 -26.22 1.14 -31.47
C PRO A 521 -26.60 1.57 -30.06
N ILE A 522 -26.34 0.71 -29.07
CA ILE A 522 -26.64 0.93 -27.65
C ILE A 522 -25.73 2.03 -27.08
N PHE A 523 -24.50 2.11 -27.58
CA PHE A 523 -23.56 3.20 -27.36
C PHE A 523 -22.39 3.12 -28.34
N TRP A 524 -21.67 4.24 -28.45
CA TRP A 524 -20.42 4.39 -29.16
C TRP A 524 -19.29 4.67 -28.16
N PHE A 525 -18.08 4.21 -28.47
CA PHE A 525 -16.89 4.50 -27.70
C PHE A 525 -15.62 4.47 -28.56
N SER A 526 -14.58 5.21 -28.17
CA SER A 526 -13.23 5.02 -28.71
C SER A 526 -12.42 4.07 -27.82
N CYS A 527 -11.55 3.29 -28.45
CA CYS A 527 -10.55 2.47 -27.82
C CYS A 527 -9.17 2.87 -28.37
N ASP A 528 -8.37 3.52 -27.55
CA ASP A 528 -7.03 3.96 -27.94
C ASP A 528 -5.97 3.11 -27.25
N ILE A 529 -4.97 2.69 -28.00
CA ILE A 529 -3.89 1.82 -27.55
C ILE A 529 -2.58 2.58 -27.69
N TYR A 530 -1.85 2.70 -26.58
CA TYR A 530 -0.58 3.42 -26.50
C TYR A 530 0.56 2.47 -26.14
N LYS A 531 1.71 2.60 -26.82
CA LYS A 531 2.97 1.97 -26.41
C LYS A 531 3.71 2.79 -25.39
N SER A 532 4.36 2.10 -24.46
CA SER A 532 5.40 2.70 -23.65
C SER A 532 6.58 3.15 -24.52
N ASN A 533 7.00 4.40 -24.33
CA ASN A 533 8.22 4.96 -24.92
C ASN A 533 9.47 4.73 -24.04
N ILE A 534 9.35 3.84 -23.05
CA ILE A 534 10.41 3.44 -22.14
C ILE A 534 10.76 1.99 -22.47
N PRO A 535 11.85 1.73 -23.22
CA PRO A 535 12.20 0.37 -23.65
C PRO A 535 12.38 -0.62 -22.49
N GLN A 536 12.81 -0.13 -21.31
CA GLN A 536 12.99 -0.95 -20.11
C GLN A 536 11.66 -1.34 -19.43
N PHE A 537 10.53 -0.75 -19.85
CA PHE A 537 9.22 -0.99 -19.27
C PHE A 537 8.14 -1.06 -20.36
N PRO A 538 8.14 -2.14 -21.16
CA PRO A 538 7.17 -2.30 -22.22
C PRO A 538 5.78 -2.55 -21.64
N PHE A 539 4.80 -1.77 -22.08
CA PHE A 539 3.39 -1.97 -21.76
C PHE A 539 2.51 -1.35 -22.83
N LEU A 540 1.32 -1.92 -22.98
CA LEU A 540 0.21 -1.30 -23.67
C LEU A 540 -0.73 -0.66 -22.65
N LEU A 541 -0.96 0.64 -22.81
CA LEU A 541 -2.05 1.33 -22.14
C LEU A 541 -3.23 1.37 -23.10
N ILE A 542 -4.35 0.84 -22.67
CA ILE A 542 -5.61 0.84 -23.43
C ILE A 542 -6.57 1.76 -22.70
N THR A 543 -7.15 2.72 -23.40
CA THR A 543 -8.16 3.63 -22.86
C THR A 543 -9.47 3.45 -23.61
N PHE A 544 -10.56 3.32 -22.87
CA PHE A 544 -11.92 3.24 -23.40
C PHE A 544 -12.67 4.52 -23.07
N MET A 545 -13.11 5.28 -24.07
CA MET A 545 -13.80 6.56 -23.88
C MET A 545 -15.19 6.53 -24.53
N PRO A 546 -16.29 6.69 -23.79
CA PRO A 546 -17.63 6.59 -24.37
C PRO A 546 -17.98 7.83 -25.19
N LEU A 547 -18.21 7.67 -26.49
CA LEU A 547 -18.62 8.76 -27.38
C LEU A 547 -20.11 9.12 -27.22
N THR A 548 -20.89 8.26 -26.57
CA THR A 548 -22.30 8.50 -26.22
C THR A 548 -22.60 8.07 -24.78
N ILE A 549 -23.51 8.76 -24.11
CA ILE A 549 -23.89 8.46 -22.72
C ILE A 549 -24.73 7.19 -22.67
N SER A 550 -24.24 6.15 -22.00
CA SER A 550 -24.99 4.91 -21.78
C SER A 550 -24.54 4.21 -20.51
N VAL A 551 -25.51 3.79 -19.68
CA VAL A 551 -25.25 3.01 -18.46
C VAL A 551 -24.67 1.62 -18.77
N GLU A 552 -24.80 1.16 -20.02
CA GLU A 552 -24.28 -0.13 -20.46
C GLU A 552 -22.76 -0.10 -20.73
N PHE A 553 -22.20 1.08 -21.00
CA PHE A 553 -20.77 1.26 -21.30
C PHE A 553 -19.87 0.74 -20.17
N THR A 554 -20.15 1.14 -18.92
CA THR A 554 -19.36 0.71 -17.75
C THR A 554 -19.38 -0.81 -17.57
N SER A 555 -20.52 -1.45 -17.84
CA SER A 555 -20.66 -2.90 -17.77
C SER A 555 -19.85 -3.61 -18.85
N ALA A 556 -19.90 -3.10 -20.08
CA ALA A 556 -19.13 -3.60 -21.20
C ALA A 556 -17.61 -3.49 -20.96
N VAL A 557 -17.14 -2.33 -20.52
CA VAL A 557 -15.71 -2.12 -20.26
C VAL A 557 -15.21 -2.96 -19.09
N LYS A 558 -16.02 -3.18 -18.05
CA LYS A 558 -15.68 -4.11 -16.97
C LYS A 558 -15.48 -5.55 -17.47
N ALA A 559 -16.29 -5.99 -18.44
CA ALA A 559 -16.13 -7.29 -19.07
C ALA A 559 -14.88 -7.35 -19.97
N LEU A 560 -14.59 -6.28 -20.71
CA LEU A 560 -13.36 -6.16 -21.52
C LEU A 560 -12.11 -6.21 -20.63
N LYS A 561 -12.05 -5.42 -19.55
CA LYS A 561 -10.93 -5.41 -18.59
C LYS A 561 -10.65 -6.77 -17.96
N LYS A 562 -11.70 -7.58 -17.77
CA LYS A 562 -11.58 -8.95 -17.27
C LYS A 562 -11.09 -9.94 -18.33
N SER A 563 -11.45 -9.73 -19.60
CA SER A 563 -11.24 -10.72 -20.67
C SER A 563 -9.94 -10.48 -21.44
N ILE A 564 -9.63 -9.22 -21.77
CA ILE A 564 -8.50 -8.86 -22.63
C ILE A 564 -7.16 -9.42 -22.12
N PRO A 565 -6.74 -9.25 -20.86
CA PRO A 565 -5.40 -9.67 -20.44
C PRO A 565 -5.13 -11.16 -20.64
N ASN A 566 -6.12 -12.00 -20.35
CA ASN A 566 -5.97 -13.45 -20.48
C ASN A 566 -6.07 -13.91 -21.93
N ILE A 567 -6.99 -13.34 -22.71
CA ILE A 567 -7.17 -13.71 -24.12
C ILE A 567 -5.96 -13.28 -24.94
N VAL A 568 -5.47 -12.04 -24.77
CA VAL A 568 -4.25 -11.55 -25.45
C VAL A 568 -3.07 -12.44 -25.12
N ARG A 569 -2.83 -12.75 -23.83
CA ARG A 569 -1.76 -13.67 -23.42
C ARG A 569 -1.87 -15.02 -24.14
N ASN A 570 -3.05 -15.62 -24.16
CA ASN A 570 -3.24 -16.95 -24.76
C ASN A 570 -3.14 -16.92 -26.29
N ILE A 571 -3.61 -15.85 -26.95
CA ILE A 571 -3.46 -15.65 -28.39
C ILE A 571 -1.98 -15.54 -28.75
N LEU A 572 -1.19 -14.79 -27.98
CA LEU A 572 0.24 -14.59 -28.25
C LEU A 572 1.11 -15.82 -27.93
N LYS A 573 0.69 -16.65 -26.97
CA LYS A 573 1.37 -17.92 -26.65
C LYS A 573 1.12 -19.00 -27.70
N ASN A 574 -0.01 -18.93 -28.42
CA ASN A 574 -0.37 -19.87 -29.48
C ASN A 574 0.25 -19.46 -30.81
#